data_AF-A0A923TY30-F1
#
_entry.id   AF-A0A923TY30-F1
#
_cell.length_a   1.000
_cell.length_b   1.000
_cell.length_c   1.000
_cell.angle_alpha   90.00
_cell.angle_beta   90.00
_cell.angle_gamma   90.00
#
_symmetry.space_group_name_H-M   'P 1'
#
loop_
_entity.id
_entity.type
_entity.pdbx_description
1 polymer ?
#
loop_
_entity_poly.entity_id
_entity_poly.type
_entity_poly.pdbx_seq_one_letter_code
_entity_poly.pdbx_strand_id
1 'polypeptide(L)'
;MKESISIAVNHEVLVWAREAIVLNRTNASEKTGISAKRLIQLEEGEKQPTIDELKELSKAYKRTIATLLLTTPPKEKPLPADRRTVDSKDLGNFHEKTIMAIRKARALVVSLIELKQDAGIAIPRFQYKASLQDNPAIVANKMRKEWNLDEIRQFKNINFALDAYIEKVESLGVAVFQLSLTQDHLRGFSMVDEIVPIIGIKRGDEPATAKIFTLFHELGHVLLNDGGLCDLSENSSLQIEKWCNAFSAELLIPTSELLQMNIVIEQKLKGEKIWGKKELIELG
;
A
#
# COMPACT_ATOMS: atom_id res chain seq x y z
N MET A 1 -43.60 16.55 -19.29
CA MET A 1 -42.23 16.08 -19.57
C MET A 1 -41.30 16.87 -18.66
N LYS A 2 -40.50 16.23 -17.80
CA LYS A 2 -39.42 16.95 -17.11
C LYS A 2 -38.36 17.25 -18.16
N GLU A 3 -38.12 18.51 -18.47
CA GLU A 3 -36.98 18.90 -19.29
C GLU A 3 -35.71 18.46 -18.55
N SER A 4 -35.01 17.49 -19.13
CA SER A 4 -33.74 17.02 -18.60
C SER A 4 -32.68 18.06 -18.97
N ILE A 5 -32.33 18.93 -18.03
CA ILE A 5 -31.26 19.90 -18.19
C ILE A 5 -29.94 19.15 -18.43
N SER A 6 -29.32 19.41 -19.58
CA SER A 6 -27.96 18.93 -19.87
C SER A 6 -26.94 19.86 -19.23
N ILE A 7 -25.85 19.28 -18.72
CA ILE A 7 -24.72 20.02 -18.15
C ILE A 7 -23.53 19.89 -19.08
N ALA A 8 -22.92 21.01 -19.43
CA ALA A 8 -21.68 20.99 -20.18
C ALA A 8 -20.54 20.39 -19.34
N VAL A 9 -19.89 19.35 -19.86
CA VAL A 9 -18.72 18.71 -19.26
C VAL A 9 -17.64 18.49 -20.32
N ASN A 10 -16.38 18.41 -19.90
CA ASN A 10 -15.31 17.91 -20.76
C ASN A 10 -15.35 16.37 -20.76
N HIS A 11 -15.56 15.77 -21.94
CA HIS A 11 -15.62 14.31 -22.09
C HIS A 11 -14.32 13.61 -21.68
N GLU A 12 -13.15 14.25 -21.85
CA GLU A 12 -11.86 13.72 -21.41
C GLU A 12 -11.82 13.54 -19.89
N VAL A 13 -12.49 14.41 -19.13
CA VAL A 13 -12.59 14.29 -17.67
C VAL A 13 -13.43 13.08 -17.29
N LEU A 14 -14.48 12.76 -18.05
CA LEU A 14 -15.28 11.55 -17.83
C LEU A 14 -14.47 10.29 -18.10
N VAL A 15 -13.75 10.26 -19.22
CA VAL A 15 -12.85 9.15 -19.59
C VAL A 15 -11.79 8.94 -18.52
N TRP A 16 -11.09 10.01 -18.14
CA TRP A 16 -10.10 9.98 -17.07
C TRP A 16 -10.70 9.47 -15.76
N ALA A 17 -11.86 9.97 -15.34
CA ALA A 17 -12.47 9.59 -14.06
C ALA A 17 -12.81 8.09 -14.02
N ARG A 18 -13.30 7.55 -15.16
CA ARG A 18 -13.59 6.13 -15.32
C ARG A 18 -12.31 5.29 -15.25
N GLU A 19 -11.28 5.69 -15.99
CA GLU A 19 -10.02 4.93 -16.10
C GLU A 19 -9.18 5.02 -14.84
N ALA A 20 -9.30 6.11 -14.10
CA ALA A 20 -8.62 6.30 -12.82
C ALA A 20 -9.13 5.34 -11.72
N ILE A 21 -10.26 4.65 -11.92
CA ILE A 21 -10.72 3.54 -11.06
C ILE A 21 -10.67 2.19 -11.80
N VAL A 22 -9.98 2.16 -12.95
CA VAL A 22 -9.79 1.01 -13.83
C VAL A 22 -11.11 0.33 -14.24
N LEU A 23 -12.12 1.15 -14.47
CA LEU A 23 -13.43 0.67 -14.87
C LEU A 23 -13.50 0.63 -16.41
N ASN A 24 -13.76 -0.54 -16.97
CA ASN A 24 -14.05 -0.63 -18.40
C ASN A 24 -15.46 -0.08 -18.70
N ARG A 25 -15.75 0.22 -19.98
CA ARG A 25 -17.04 0.80 -20.39
C ARG A 25 -18.24 -0.11 -20.09
N THR A 26 -18.08 -1.43 -20.17
CA THR A 26 -19.14 -2.40 -19.86
C THR A 26 -19.53 -2.32 -18.39
N ASN A 27 -18.56 -2.42 -17.49
CA ASN A 27 -18.78 -2.34 -16.05
C ASN A 27 -19.27 -0.95 -15.63
N ALA A 28 -18.83 0.12 -16.32
CA ALA A 28 -19.33 1.47 -16.10
C ALA A 28 -20.81 1.60 -16.49
N SER A 29 -21.21 1.02 -17.62
CA SER A 29 -22.62 0.96 -18.05
C SER A 29 -23.49 0.25 -17.02
N GLU A 30 -23.06 -0.92 -16.53
CA GLU A 30 -23.77 -1.69 -15.50
C GLU A 30 -23.88 -0.92 -14.18
N LYS A 31 -22.79 -0.30 -13.71
CA LYS A 31 -22.78 0.45 -12.43
C LYS A 31 -23.61 1.72 -12.46
N THR A 32 -23.66 2.41 -13.60
CA THR A 32 -24.37 3.69 -13.74
C THR A 32 -25.81 3.51 -14.18
N GLY A 33 -26.17 2.35 -14.74
CA GLY A 33 -27.45 2.16 -15.43
C GLY A 33 -27.56 2.91 -16.77
N ILE A 34 -26.50 3.61 -17.20
CA ILE A 34 -26.45 4.32 -18.47
C ILE A 34 -26.09 3.31 -19.56
N SER A 35 -26.87 3.25 -20.65
CA SER A 35 -26.59 2.29 -21.73
C SER A 35 -25.19 2.48 -22.33
N ALA A 36 -24.54 1.39 -22.74
CA ALA A 36 -23.19 1.45 -23.31
C ALA A 36 -23.10 2.43 -24.50
N LYS A 37 -24.12 2.45 -25.35
CA LYS A 37 -24.23 3.43 -26.45
C LYS A 37 -24.24 4.85 -25.91
N ARG A 38 -25.09 5.15 -24.92
CA ARG A 38 -25.17 6.49 -24.31
C ARG A 38 -23.85 6.89 -23.67
N LEU A 39 -23.18 5.97 -22.97
CA LEU A 39 -21.89 6.22 -22.32
C LEU A 39 -20.80 6.60 -23.34
N ILE A 40 -20.75 5.92 -24.48
CA ILE A 40 -19.83 6.25 -25.59
C ILE A 40 -20.09 7.69 -26.08
N GLN A 41 -21.35 8.07 -26.31
CA GLN A 41 -21.68 9.43 -26.74
C GLN A 41 -21.26 10.51 -25.74
N LEU A 42 -21.25 10.20 -24.45
CA LEU A 42 -20.77 11.12 -23.41
C LEU A 42 -19.24 11.20 -23.39
N GLU A 43 -18.55 10.06 -23.50
CA GLU A 43 -17.08 9.97 -23.47
C GLU A 43 -16.38 10.46 -24.75
N GLU A 44 -17.09 10.47 -25.88
CA GLU A 44 -16.62 11.03 -27.17
C GLU A 44 -17.03 12.50 -27.35
N GLY A 45 -17.79 13.07 -26.41
CA GLY A 45 -18.23 14.46 -26.47
C GLY A 45 -19.37 14.73 -27.46
N GLU A 46 -19.94 13.70 -28.09
CA GLU A 46 -21.08 13.84 -29.00
C GLU A 46 -22.32 14.43 -28.29
N LYS A 47 -22.48 14.11 -27.01
CA LYS A 47 -23.60 14.60 -26.19
C LYS A 47 -23.16 14.94 -24.79
N GLN A 48 -23.93 15.84 -24.17
CA GLN A 48 -23.76 16.24 -22.78
C GLN A 48 -24.61 15.38 -21.83
N PRO A 49 -24.11 15.08 -20.61
CA PRO A 49 -24.87 14.35 -19.61
C PRO A 49 -25.97 15.22 -19.00
N THR A 50 -27.02 14.59 -18.52
CA THR A 50 -28.01 15.22 -17.63
C THR A 50 -27.45 15.31 -16.20
N ILE A 51 -28.09 16.13 -15.34
CA ILE A 51 -27.73 16.19 -13.91
C ILE A 51 -27.79 14.81 -13.24
N ASP A 52 -28.77 13.99 -13.60
CA ASP A 52 -28.95 12.67 -12.99
C ASP A 52 -27.91 11.66 -13.52
N GLU A 53 -27.59 11.69 -14.82
CA GLU A 53 -26.46 10.92 -15.37
C GLU A 53 -25.14 11.32 -14.69
N LEU A 54 -24.90 12.62 -14.49
CA LEU A 54 -23.66 13.10 -13.85
C LEU A 54 -23.56 12.65 -12.38
N LYS A 55 -24.68 12.58 -11.65
CA LYS A 55 -24.71 12.00 -10.29
C LYS A 55 -24.36 10.52 -10.30
N GLU A 56 -24.87 9.74 -11.25
CA GLU A 56 -24.56 8.31 -11.34
C GLU A 56 -23.10 8.08 -11.75
N LEU A 57 -22.58 8.85 -12.71
CA LEU A 57 -21.16 8.84 -13.07
C LEU A 57 -20.27 9.20 -11.87
N SER A 58 -20.63 10.24 -11.11
CA SER A 58 -19.92 10.65 -9.89
C SER A 58 -19.83 9.51 -8.87
N LYS A 59 -20.93 8.81 -8.60
CA LYS A 59 -20.96 7.65 -7.68
C LYS A 59 -20.17 6.45 -8.19
N ALA A 60 -20.27 6.15 -9.48
CA ALA A 60 -19.61 5.02 -10.11
C ALA A 60 -18.09 5.21 -10.19
N TYR A 61 -17.65 6.42 -10.59
CA TYR A 61 -16.22 6.75 -10.75
C TYR A 61 -15.54 7.17 -9.46
N LYS A 62 -16.29 7.25 -8.35
CA LYS A 62 -15.80 7.69 -7.04
C LYS A 62 -15.11 9.07 -7.11
N ARG A 63 -15.72 9.98 -7.87
CA ARG A 63 -15.31 11.38 -8.04
C ARG A 63 -16.47 12.29 -7.69
N THR A 64 -16.17 13.47 -7.12
CA THR A 64 -17.22 14.45 -6.87
C THR A 64 -17.75 15.00 -8.19
N ILE A 65 -19.01 15.47 -8.20
CA ILE A 65 -19.57 16.17 -9.36
C ILE A 65 -18.67 17.35 -9.76
N ALA A 66 -18.17 18.13 -8.79
CA ALA A 66 -17.26 19.23 -9.05
C ALA A 66 -15.99 18.79 -9.81
N THR A 67 -15.43 17.62 -9.48
CA THR A 67 -14.30 17.04 -10.23
C THR A 67 -14.66 16.73 -11.68
N LEU A 68 -15.88 16.23 -11.94
CA LEU A 68 -16.34 15.91 -13.30
C LEU A 68 -16.64 17.16 -14.14
N LEU A 69 -16.80 18.32 -13.50
CA LEU A 69 -17.03 19.61 -14.14
C LEU A 69 -15.74 20.40 -14.43
N LEU A 70 -14.57 19.81 -14.17
CA LEU A 70 -13.30 20.43 -14.52
C LEU A 70 -13.16 20.61 -16.03
N THR A 71 -12.43 21.65 -16.44
CA THR A 71 -12.19 21.95 -17.86
C THR A 71 -11.20 20.98 -18.51
N THR A 72 -10.36 20.32 -17.72
CA THR A 72 -9.35 19.35 -18.17
C THR A 72 -9.14 18.29 -17.10
N PRO A 73 -8.74 17.06 -17.46
CA PRO A 73 -8.37 16.04 -16.48
C PRO A 73 -7.32 16.56 -15.49
N PRO A 74 -7.52 16.41 -14.17
CA PRO A 74 -6.53 16.84 -13.20
C PRO A 74 -5.31 15.91 -13.24
N LYS A 75 -4.14 16.45 -12.88
CA LYS A 75 -2.93 15.65 -12.71
C LYS A 75 -3.07 14.79 -11.46
N GLU A 76 -3.16 13.48 -11.62
CA GLU A 76 -3.16 12.51 -10.53
C GLU A 76 -1.86 11.72 -10.53
N LYS A 77 -1.26 11.53 -9.35
CA LYS A 77 -0.09 10.66 -9.22
C LYS A 77 -0.46 9.21 -9.57
N PRO A 78 0.43 8.47 -10.25
CA PRO A 78 0.16 7.08 -10.61
C PRO A 78 -0.14 6.23 -9.37
N LEU A 79 -0.82 5.11 -9.56
CA LEU A 79 -0.94 4.11 -8.49
C LEU A 79 0.45 3.50 -8.21
N PRO A 80 0.70 2.97 -6.99
CA PRO A 80 1.96 2.32 -6.66
C PRO A 80 2.26 1.23 -7.68
N ALA A 81 3.51 1.17 -8.14
CA ALA A 81 3.97 0.11 -9.03
C ALA A 81 4.03 -1.25 -8.32
N ASP A 82 4.12 -1.24 -7.00
CA ASP A 82 4.21 -2.43 -6.16
C ASP A 82 2.85 -3.12 -5.98
N ARG A 83 2.76 -4.38 -6.42
CA ARG A 83 1.53 -5.15 -6.63
C ARG A 83 1.59 -6.46 -5.85
N ARG A 84 1.33 -6.45 -4.54
CA ARG A 84 1.32 -7.70 -3.76
C ARG A 84 -0.06 -8.29 -3.55
N THR A 85 -0.32 -9.42 -4.20
CA THR A 85 -1.26 -10.43 -3.67
C THR A 85 -0.56 -11.31 -2.63
N VAL A 86 -1.33 -12.00 -1.78
CA VAL A 86 -0.89 -13.06 -0.85
C VAL A 86 0.02 -14.14 -1.48
N ASP A 87 0.17 -14.25 -2.80
CA ASP A 87 0.97 -15.29 -3.48
C ASP A 87 1.98 -14.77 -4.52
N SER A 88 2.31 -13.46 -4.54
CA SER A 88 3.19 -12.88 -5.58
C SER A 88 2.68 -13.11 -7.02
N LYS A 89 1.35 -13.29 -7.20
CA LYS A 89 0.71 -13.40 -8.51
C LYS A 89 0.27 -12.03 -9.01
N ASP A 90 0.55 -11.75 -10.26
CA ASP A 90 0.19 -10.50 -10.94
C ASP A 90 -1.35 -10.34 -10.96
N LEU A 91 -1.86 -9.37 -10.19
CA LEU A 91 -3.22 -8.89 -10.37
C LEU A 91 -3.20 -7.97 -11.57
N GLY A 92 -4.00 -8.27 -12.59
CA GLY A 92 -4.12 -7.37 -13.75
C GLY A 92 -4.34 -5.91 -13.34
N ASN A 93 -5.48 -5.58 -12.75
CA ASN A 93 -5.79 -4.22 -12.32
C ASN A 93 -6.19 -4.21 -10.83
N PHE A 94 -5.77 -3.18 -10.09
CA PHE A 94 -6.25 -2.98 -8.72
C PHE A 94 -7.77 -2.90 -8.69
N HIS A 95 -8.38 -3.58 -7.73
CA HIS A 95 -9.79 -3.42 -7.45
C HIS A 95 -10.06 -1.99 -6.98
N GLU A 96 -11.24 -1.44 -7.33
CA GLU A 96 -11.63 -0.06 -7.00
C GLU A 96 -11.45 0.30 -5.52
N LYS A 97 -11.70 -0.65 -4.62
CA LYS A 97 -11.55 -0.48 -3.17
C LYS A 97 -10.10 -0.26 -2.75
N THR A 98 -9.15 -0.93 -3.42
CA THR A 98 -7.72 -0.75 -3.20
C THR A 98 -7.28 0.63 -3.67
N ILE A 99 -7.75 1.06 -4.85
CA ILE A 99 -7.53 2.42 -5.37
C ILE A 99 -8.09 3.47 -4.39
N MET A 100 -9.27 3.23 -3.81
CA MET A 100 -9.84 4.11 -2.78
C MET A 100 -9.00 4.16 -1.52
N ALA A 101 -8.45 3.02 -1.07
CA ALA A 101 -7.56 2.99 0.09
C ALA A 101 -6.28 3.80 -0.16
N ILE A 102 -5.68 3.67 -1.35
CA ILE A 102 -4.50 4.45 -1.76
C ILE A 102 -4.81 5.95 -1.78
N ARG A 103 -5.92 6.36 -2.44
CA ARG A 103 -6.35 7.77 -2.46
C ARG A 103 -6.60 8.31 -1.05
N LYS A 104 -7.22 7.50 -0.19
CA LYS A 104 -7.45 7.85 1.21
C LYS A 104 -6.13 8.06 1.95
N ALA A 105 -5.15 7.19 1.75
CA ALA A 105 -3.83 7.32 2.36
C ALA A 105 -3.15 8.64 1.95
N ARG A 106 -3.15 8.96 0.64
CA ARG A 106 -2.63 10.23 0.13
C ARG A 106 -3.32 11.45 0.75
N ALA A 107 -4.65 11.43 0.80
CA ALA A 107 -5.42 12.51 1.41
C ALA A 107 -5.10 12.67 2.91
N LEU A 108 -4.96 11.56 3.64
CA LEU A 108 -4.59 11.58 5.06
C LEU A 108 -3.18 12.15 5.29
N VAL A 109 -2.22 11.89 4.40
CA VAL A 109 -0.88 12.49 4.50
C VAL A 109 -0.93 13.99 4.27
N VAL A 110 -1.69 14.46 3.29
CA VAL A 110 -1.87 15.91 3.07
C VAL A 110 -2.42 16.55 4.34
N SER A 111 -3.50 16.00 4.91
CA SER A 111 -4.06 16.51 6.17
C SER A 111 -3.10 16.40 7.36
N LEU A 112 -2.30 15.32 7.46
CA LEU A 112 -1.28 15.17 8.50
C LEU A 112 -0.21 16.25 8.39
N ILE A 113 0.22 16.57 7.17
CA ILE A 113 1.22 17.60 6.92
C ILE A 113 0.67 18.97 7.32
N GLU A 114 -0.54 19.31 6.86
CA GLU A 114 -1.22 20.58 7.21
C GLU A 114 -1.36 20.72 8.74
N LEU A 115 -1.86 19.69 9.43
CA LEU A 115 -2.01 19.71 10.88
C LEU A 115 -0.69 19.89 11.63
N LYS A 116 0.39 19.24 11.18
CA LYS A 116 1.72 19.41 11.79
C LYS A 116 2.29 20.80 11.54
N GLN A 117 2.09 21.34 10.34
CA GLN A 117 2.50 22.70 10.01
C GLN A 117 1.78 23.75 10.87
N ASP A 118 0.45 23.64 11.00
CA ASP A 118 -0.37 24.54 11.83
C ASP A 118 0.02 24.45 13.31
N ALA A 119 0.41 23.26 13.79
CA ALA A 119 0.88 23.04 15.16
C ALA A 119 2.35 23.46 15.38
N GLY A 120 3.08 23.88 14.35
CA GLY A 120 4.52 24.18 14.43
C GLY A 120 5.40 22.95 14.70
N ILE A 121 4.89 21.75 14.41
CA ILE A 121 5.60 20.48 14.62
C ILE A 121 6.35 20.13 13.34
N ALA A 122 7.67 19.99 13.44
CA ALA A 122 8.48 19.54 12.32
C ALA A 122 8.11 18.10 11.90
N ILE A 123 8.05 17.88 10.59
CA ILE A 123 7.83 16.55 10.03
C ILE A 123 9.19 15.89 9.82
N PRO A 124 9.49 14.78 10.50
CA PRO A 124 10.75 14.08 10.27
C PRO A 124 10.81 13.62 8.81
N ARG A 125 11.99 13.77 8.20
CA ARG A 125 12.25 13.25 6.86
C ARG A 125 12.90 11.88 7.00
N PHE A 126 12.41 10.90 6.25
CA PHE A 126 13.08 9.60 6.16
C PHE A 126 14.48 9.75 5.54
N GLN A 127 15.52 9.39 6.29
CA GLN A 127 16.93 9.59 5.91
C GLN A 127 17.66 8.29 5.56
N TYR A 128 16.97 7.15 5.68
CA TYR A 128 17.58 5.84 5.52
C TYR A 128 17.50 5.37 4.07
N LYS A 129 18.55 4.67 3.64
CA LYS A 129 18.66 4.07 2.31
C LYS A 129 19.38 2.74 2.39
N ALA A 130 19.03 1.84 1.50
CA ALA A 130 19.71 0.58 1.24
C ALA A 130 19.75 0.33 -0.28
N SER A 131 20.63 -0.57 -0.70
CA SER A 131 20.70 -1.08 -2.06
C SER A 131 20.45 -2.58 -2.09
N LEU A 132 20.03 -3.12 -3.24
CA LEU A 132 19.90 -4.56 -3.48
C LEU A 132 21.22 -5.32 -3.34
N GLN A 133 22.36 -4.63 -3.45
CA GLN A 133 23.67 -5.23 -3.23
C GLN A 133 24.03 -5.34 -1.73
N ASP A 134 23.34 -4.61 -0.87
CA ASP A 134 23.58 -4.69 0.57
C ASP A 134 23.06 -6.01 1.11
N ASN A 135 23.82 -6.62 2.03
CA ASN A 135 23.34 -7.81 2.72
C ASN A 135 22.18 -7.44 3.66
N PRO A 136 20.96 -7.98 3.46
CA PRO A 136 19.79 -7.61 4.24
C PRO A 136 19.96 -7.87 5.75
N ALA A 137 20.72 -8.91 6.14
CA ALA A 137 20.99 -9.21 7.55
C ALA A 137 21.87 -8.14 8.22
N ILE A 138 22.83 -7.58 7.49
CA ILE A 138 23.69 -6.49 8.00
C ILE A 138 22.86 -5.22 8.15
N VAL A 139 22.05 -4.88 7.15
CA VAL A 139 21.16 -3.72 7.18
C VAL A 139 20.15 -3.85 8.32
N ALA A 140 19.48 -5.00 8.44
CA ALA A 140 18.54 -5.28 9.51
C ALA A 140 19.17 -5.13 10.90
N ASN A 141 20.36 -5.72 11.13
CA ASN A 141 21.05 -5.59 12.42
C ASN A 141 21.47 -4.15 12.74
N LYS A 142 21.90 -3.38 11.73
CA LYS A 142 22.21 -1.95 11.92
C LYS A 142 20.95 -1.17 12.31
N MET A 143 19.88 -1.32 11.54
CA MET A 143 18.63 -0.59 11.77
C MET A 143 17.97 -0.99 13.09
N ARG A 144 17.99 -2.27 13.48
CA ARG A 144 17.44 -2.72 14.76
C ARG A 144 18.08 -1.99 15.95
N LYS A 145 19.42 -1.88 15.93
CA LYS A 145 20.19 -1.17 16.95
C LYS A 145 19.94 0.33 16.91
N GLU A 146 19.99 0.94 15.73
CA GLU A 146 19.81 2.38 15.58
C GLU A 146 18.38 2.84 15.94
N TRP A 147 17.39 2.00 15.68
CA TRP A 147 15.99 2.27 15.98
C TRP A 147 15.57 1.78 17.38
N ASN A 148 16.48 1.19 18.16
CA ASN A 148 16.20 0.62 19.50
C ASN A 148 14.99 -0.33 19.51
N LEU A 149 14.89 -1.22 18.51
CA LEU A 149 13.73 -2.12 18.40
C LEU A 149 13.74 -3.26 19.43
N ASP A 150 14.88 -3.54 20.05
CA ASP A 150 15.02 -4.65 21.01
C ASP A 150 14.12 -4.51 22.24
N GLU A 151 13.80 -3.29 22.66
CA GLU A 151 12.85 -3.03 23.75
C GLU A 151 11.41 -3.42 23.36
N ILE A 152 11.00 -3.10 22.14
CA ILE A 152 9.66 -3.41 21.62
C ILE A 152 9.48 -4.94 21.47
N ARG A 153 10.56 -5.65 21.12
CA ARG A 153 10.57 -7.13 21.03
C ARG A 153 10.26 -7.82 22.36
N GLN A 154 10.46 -7.16 23.50
CA GLN A 154 10.15 -7.72 24.83
C GLN A 154 8.67 -7.62 25.21
N PHE A 155 7.84 -6.96 24.41
CA PHE A 155 6.43 -6.79 24.72
C PHE A 155 5.69 -8.13 24.63
N LYS A 156 5.10 -8.55 25.75
CA LYS A 156 4.30 -9.80 25.81
C LYS A 156 3.01 -9.72 25.00
N ASN A 157 2.41 -8.53 24.90
CA ASN A 157 1.21 -8.30 24.10
C ASN A 157 1.61 -7.84 22.70
N ILE A 158 1.42 -8.73 21.72
CA ILE A 158 1.80 -8.48 20.33
C ILE A 158 1.04 -7.31 19.69
N ASN A 159 -0.17 -6.97 20.16
CA ASN A 159 -0.90 -5.81 19.65
C ASN A 159 -0.24 -4.51 20.11
N PHE A 160 0.21 -4.45 21.38
CA PHE A 160 1.00 -3.30 21.85
C PHE A 160 2.35 -3.22 21.14
N ALA A 161 2.96 -4.36 20.82
CA ALA A 161 4.19 -4.38 20.02
C ALA A 161 3.96 -3.80 18.61
N LEU A 162 2.85 -4.17 17.96
CA LEU A 162 2.47 -3.61 16.65
C LEU A 162 2.30 -2.09 16.72
N ASP A 163 1.57 -1.57 17.70
CA ASP A 163 1.35 -0.12 17.84
C ASP A 163 2.68 0.61 18.09
N ALA A 164 3.54 0.07 18.97
CA ALA A 164 4.87 0.63 19.23
C ALA A 164 5.79 0.59 17.99
N TYR A 165 5.74 -0.47 17.18
CA TYR A 165 6.48 -0.53 15.92
C TYR A 165 5.95 0.50 14.90
N ILE A 166 4.63 0.68 14.81
CA ILE A 166 4.02 1.71 13.97
C ILE A 166 4.53 3.09 14.40
N GLU A 167 4.41 3.44 15.69
CA GLU A 167 4.90 4.72 16.22
C GLU A 167 6.38 4.92 15.96
N LYS A 168 7.18 3.84 16.11
CA LYS A 168 8.61 3.92 15.82
C LYS A 168 8.87 4.22 14.35
N VAL A 169 8.23 3.51 13.42
CA VAL A 169 8.37 3.76 11.98
C VAL A 169 7.89 5.19 11.63
N GLU A 170 6.82 5.66 12.26
CA GLU A 170 6.33 7.02 12.06
C GLU A 170 7.30 8.10 12.54
N SER A 171 8.01 7.84 13.64
CA SER A 171 9.06 8.73 14.14
C SER A 171 10.22 8.91 13.15
N LEU A 172 10.43 7.96 12.23
CA LEU A 172 11.46 8.02 11.19
C LEU A 172 11.06 8.89 10.00
N GLY A 173 9.83 9.41 9.96
CA GLY A 173 9.34 10.21 8.83
C GLY A 173 8.64 9.39 7.75
N VAL A 174 7.93 8.33 8.14
CA VAL A 174 7.07 7.52 7.27
C VAL A 174 5.64 7.59 7.81
N ALA A 175 4.63 7.80 6.98
CA ALA A 175 3.23 7.78 7.43
C ALA A 175 2.68 6.34 7.35
N VAL A 176 2.13 5.81 8.45
CA VAL A 176 1.64 4.43 8.48
C VAL A 176 0.13 4.41 8.69
N PHE A 177 -0.61 3.75 7.79
CA PHE A 177 -2.07 3.67 7.90
C PHE A 177 -2.59 2.24 7.89
N GLN A 178 -3.41 1.90 8.89
CA GLN A 178 -4.23 0.69 8.87
C GLN A 178 -5.49 0.91 8.02
N LEU A 179 -5.53 0.34 6.81
CA LEU A 179 -6.58 0.58 5.81
C LEU A 179 -7.38 -0.68 5.49
N SER A 180 -8.60 -0.51 4.98
CA SER A 180 -9.42 -1.65 4.53
C SER A 180 -8.90 -2.18 3.19
N LEU A 181 -7.96 -3.12 3.24
CA LEU A 181 -7.39 -3.82 2.09
C LEU A 181 -8.08 -5.19 1.94
N THR A 182 -9.40 -5.15 1.72
CA THR A 182 -10.24 -6.35 1.71
C THR A 182 -10.28 -7.05 0.36
N GLN A 183 -9.79 -6.41 -0.69
CA GLN A 183 -9.78 -6.93 -2.04
C GLN A 183 -8.33 -7.18 -2.46
N ASP A 184 -8.15 -7.86 -3.58
CA ASP A 184 -6.83 -8.09 -4.19
C ASP A 184 -5.87 -8.95 -3.35
N HIS A 185 -6.33 -9.58 -2.27
CA HIS A 185 -5.44 -10.27 -1.34
C HIS A 185 -4.22 -9.42 -0.94
N LEU A 186 -4.40 -8.10 -0.80
CA LEU A 186 -3.32 -7.17 -0.47
C LEU A 186 -3.14 -7.12 1.05
N ARG A 187 -1.92 -7.37 1.53
CA ARG A 187 -1.56 -7.25 2.96
C ARG A 187 -1.05 -5.86 3.32
N GLY A 188 -0.36 -5.21 2.39
CA GLY A 188 0.16 -3.87 2.54
C GLY A 188 0.67 -3.30 1.23
N PHE A 189 1.06 -2.03 1.24
CA PHE A 189 1.70 -1.35 0.12
C PHE A 189 2.61 -0.24 0.65
N SER A 190 3.54 0.22 -0.18
CA SER A 190 4.37 1.39 0.08
C SER A 190 4.30 2.41 -1.07
N MET A 191 4.38 3.70 -0.72
CA MET A 191 4.48 4.82 -1.67
C MET A 191 5.59 5.75 -1.22
N VAL A 192 6.43 6.16 -2.14
CA VAL A 192 7.76 6.71 -1.82
C VAL A 192 8.09 7.96 -2.63
N ASP A 193 7.34 8.20 -3.71
CA ASP A 193 7.27 9.44 -4.50
C ASP A 193 6.34 10.50 -3.86
N GLU A 194 6.08 10.35 -2.57
CA GLU A 194 5.24 11.24 -1.77
C GLU A 194 6.09 12.19 -0.93
N ILE A 195 5.51 13.32 -0.49
CA ILE A 195 6.22 14.30 0.36
C ILE A 195 6.75 13.60 1.63
N VAL A 196 5.98 12.64 2.13
CA VAL A 196 6.31 11.72 3.21
C VAL A 196 6.03 10.32 2.69
N PRO A 197 6.99 9.36 2.74
CA PRO A 197 6.73 7.97 2.39
C PRO A 197 5.53 7.42 3.15
N ILE A 198 4.72 6.59 2.50
CA ILE A 198 3.48 6.05 3.04
C ILE A 198 3.59 4.53 3.07
N ILE A 199 3.24 3.93 4.20
CA ILE A 199 3.01 2.49 4.32
C ILE A 199 1.53 2.26 4.64
N GLY A 200 0.84 1.52 3.78
CA GLY A 200 -0.49 1.00 4.07
C GLY A 200 -0.40 -0.43 4.57
N ILE A 201 -1.05 -0.75 5.68
CA ILE A 201 -1.19 -2.13 6.17
C ILE A 201 -2.67 -2.49 6.28
N LYS A 202 -3.01 -3.76 6.06
CA LYS A 202 -4.39 -4.23 6.13
C LYS A 202 -4.93 -4.14 7.56
N ARG A 203 -6.13 -3.56 7.68
CA ARG A 203 -6.90 -3.46 8.92
C ARG A 203 -7.74 -4.71 9.12
N GLY A 204 -7.69 -5.26 10.33
CA GLY A 204 -8.43 -6.46 10.72
C GLY A 204 -7.99 -7.71 9.98
N ASP A 205 -8.59 -8.85 10.32
CA ASP A 205 -8.50 -10.12 9.58
C ASP A 205 -7.09 -10.76 9.45
N GLU A 206 -6.10 -10.21 10.14
CA GLU A 206 -4.73 -10.73 10.22
C GLU A 206 -4.18 -10.58 11.64
N PRO A 207 -3.41 -11.58 12.13
CA PRO A 207 -2.76 -11.48 13.44
C PRO A 207 -1.74 -10.35 13.43
N ALA A 208 -1.50 -9.75 14.60
CA ALA A 208 -0.55 -8.64 14.74
C ALA A 208 0.86 -9.02 14.28
N THR A 209 1.31 -10.27 14.48
CA THR A 209 2.60 -10.78 13.97
C THR A 209 2.73 -10.62 12.46
N ALA A 210 1.69 -10.99 11.69
CA ALA A 210 1.69 -10.85 10.24
C ALA A 210 1.68 -9.38 9.79
N LYS A 211 0.99 -8.51 10.52
CA LYS A 211 1.01 -7.06 10.26
C LYS A 211 2.36 -6.44 10.55
N ILE A 212 3.03 -6.85 11.63
CA ILE A 212 4.39 -6.40 11.96
C ILE A 212 5.37 -6.81 10.86
N PHE A 213 5.30 -8.06 10.39
CA PHE A 213 6.12 -8.51 9.26
C PHE A 213 5.85 -7.67 8.01
N THR A 214 4.57 -7.42 7.69
CA THR A 214 4.18 -6.59 6.54
C THR A 214 4.71 -5.17 6.68
N LEU A 215 4.59 -4.54 7.86
CA LEU A 215 5.11 -3.20 8.13
C LEU A 215 6.60 -3.08 7.81
N PHE A 216 7.41 -4.03 8.29
CA PHE A 216 8.86 -4.00 8.04
C PHE A 216 9.24 -4.41 6.62
N HIS A 217 8.40 -5.24 5.97
CA HIS A 217 8.58 -5.54 4.57
C HIS A 217 8.38 -4.28 3.73
N GLU A 218 7.28 -3.56 3.92
CA GLU A 218 7.03 -2.30 3.22
C GLU A 218 8.10 -1.25 3.54
N LEU A 219 8.61 -1.21 4.78
CA LEU A 219 9.74 -0.36 5.12
C LEU A 219 11.02 -0.75 4.34
N GLY A 220 11.22 -2.04 4.05
CA GLY A 220 12.26 -2.51 3.15
C GLY A 220 12.17 -1.88 1.75
N HIS A 221 10.96 -1.79 1.18
CA HIS A 221 10.76 -1.08 -0.10
C HIS A 221 11.07 0.41 0.01
N VAL A 222 10.67 1.05 1.12
CA VAL A 222 11.01 2.47 1.38
C VAL A 222 12.53 2.66 1.46
N LEU A 223 13.27 1.74 2.09
CA LEU A 223 14.74 1.76 2.16
C LEU A 223 15.39 1.62 0.78
N LEU A 224 14.84 0.76 -0.08
CA LEU A 224 15.36 0.51 -1.43
C LEU A 224 14.98 1.58 -2.46
N ASN A 225 14.20 2.60 -2.11
CA ASN A 225 13.65 3.60 -3.03
C ASN A 225 14.68 4.53 -3.73
N ASP A 226 15.98 4.28 -3.59
CA ASP A 226 17.01 4.93 -4.40
C ASP A 226 17.89 3.93 -5.18
N GLY A 227 17.49 2.65 -5.20
CA GLY A 227 18.11 1.57 -5.97
C GLY A 227 17.83 1.67 -7.47
N GLY A 228 17.87 2.88 -8.03
CA GLY A 228 17.77 3.17 -9.44
C GLY A 228 16.42 2.82 -10.06
N LEU A 229 16.19 3.40 -11.22
CA LEU A 229 15.35 2.82 -12.25
C LEU A 229 15.99 1.48 -12.67
N CYS A 230 15.99 0.48 -11.78
CA CYS A 230 16.36 -0.88 -12.13
C CYS A 230 15.31 -1.33 -13.13
N ASP A 231 15.76 -1.61 -14.35
CA ASP A 231 15.03 -2.31 -15.40
C ASP A 231 13.83 -3.04 -14.82
N LEU A 232 12.62 -2.60 -15.17
CA LEU A 232 11.33 -3.20 -14.79
C LEU A 232 11.14 -4.62 -15.38
N SER A 233 12.25 -5.35 -15.56
CA SER A 233 12.25 -6.78 -15.78
C SER A 233 11.67 -7.48 -14.57
N GLU A 234 10.91 -8.55 -14.79
CA GLU A 234 10.36 -9.41 -13.72
C GLU A 234 11.44 -9.94 -12.76
N ASN A 235 12.70 -9.99 -13.22
CA ASN A 235 13.83 -10.41 -12.41
C ASN A 235 14.18 -9.40 -11.31
N SER A 236 14.06 -8.09 -11.56
CA SER A 236 14.40 -7.06 -10.56
C SER A 236 13.36 -7.01 -9.44
N SER A 237 12.07 -7.13 -9.76
CA SER A 237 10.99 -7.18 -8.76
C SER A 237 11.14 -8.40 -7.84
N LEU A 238 11.47 -9.57 -8.39
CA LEU A 238 11.70 -10.76 -7.57
C LEU A 238 12.90 -10.61 -6.61
N GLN A 239 13.97 -9.92 -7.02
CA GLN A 239 15.12 -9.67 -6.12
C GLN A 239 14.77 -8.69 -5.01
N ILE A 240 13.99 -7.64 -5.32
CA ILE A 240 13.46 -6.69 -4.33
C ILE A 240 12.63 -7.44 -3.28
N GLU A 241 11.68 -8.27 -3.69
CA GLU A 241 10.83 -9.06 -2.78
C GLU A 241 11.65 -9.98 -1.87
N LYS A 242 12.64 -10.68 -2.44
CA LYS A 242 13.54 -11.54 -1.66
C LYS A 242 14.34 -10.73 -0.64
N TRP A 243 14.84 -9.56 -1.05
CA TRP A 243 15.59 -8.67 -0.17
C TRP A 243 14.71 -8.16 0.97
N CYS A 244 13.51 -7.64 0.69
CA CYS A 244 12.59 -7.12 1.69
C CYS A 244 12.10 -8.21 2.66
N ASN A 245 11.84 -9.43 2.16
CA ASN A 245 11.51 -10.59 3.01
C ASN A 245 12.68 -10.95 3.95
N ALA A 246 13.90 -11.05 3.42
CA ALA A 246 15.08 -11.37 4.21
C ALA A 246 15.38 -10.26 5.24
N PHE A 247 15.26 -8.99 4.84
CA PHE A 247 15.42 -7.84 5.73
C PHE A 247 14.41 -7.90 6.88
N SER A 248 13.14 -8.13 6.59
CA SER A 248 12.06 -8.19 7.61
C SER A 248 12.24 -9.34 8.58
N ALA A 249 12.57 -10.53 8.05
CA ALA A 249 12.82 -11.72 8.86
C ALA A 249 13.99 -11.49 9.80
N GLU A 250 15.14 -11.01 9.28
CA GLU A 250 16.32 -10.72 10.10
C GLU A 250 16.04 -9.62 11.11
N LEU A 251 15.30 -8.57 10.76
CA LEU A 251 14.99 -7.45 11.66
C LEU A 251 14.19 -7.91 12.88
N LEU A 252 13.23 -8.81 12.69
CA LEU A 252 12.34 -9.31 13.75
C LEU A 252 12.94 -10.47 14.54
N ILE A 253 13.54 -11.44 13.84
CA ILE A 253 14.08 -12.69 14.40
C ILE A 253 15.48 -12.90 13.79
N PRO A 254 16.53 -12.38 14.45
CA PRO A 254 17.88 -12.43 13.91
C PRO A 254 18.36 -13.87 13.82
N THR A 255 18.98 -14.26 12.71
CA THR A 255 19.44 -15.66 12.53
C THR A 255 20.39 -16.10 13.67
N SER A 256 21.23 -15.19 14.15
CA SER A 256 22.14 -15.47 15.27
C SER A 256 21.43 -15.83 16.57
N GLU A 257 20.25 -15.25 16.83
CA GLU A 257 19.43 -15.54 18.01
C GLU A 257 18.61 -16.80 17.78
N LEU A 258 18.00 -16.94 16.60
CA LEU A 258 17.21 -18.10 16.21
C LEU A 258 18.00 -19.40 16.36
N LEU A 259 19.24 -19.43 15.88
CA LEU A 259 20.11 -20.61 15.95
C LEU A 259 20.56 -20.96 17.38
N GLN A 260 20.40 -20.05 18.35
CA GLN A 260 20.70 -20.29 19.76
C GLN A 260 19.48 -20.76 20.56
N MET A 261 18.28 -20.78 19.97
CA MET A 261 17.08 -21.27 20.65
C MET A 261 17.18 -22.79 20.84
N ASN A 262 16.88 -23.25 22.06
CA ASN A 262 16.99 -24.67 22.44
C ASN A 262 16.23 -25.59 21.49
N ILE A 263 15.00 -25.23 21.10
CA ILE A 263 14.18 -26.00 20.15
C ILE A 263 14.88 -26.18 18.78
N VAL A 264 15.61 -25.17 18.30
CA VAL A 264 16.36 -25.22 17.04
C VAL A 264 17.60 -26.09 17.19
N ILE A 265 18.31 -25.97 18.32
CA ILE A 265 19.47 -26.81 18.62
C ILE A 265 19.06 -28.28 18.70
N GLU A 266 18.00 -28.60 19.44
CA GLU A 266 17.48 -29.96 19.61
C GLU A 266 17.07 -30.57 18.26
N GLN A 267 16.34 -29.82 17.43
CA GLN A 267 15.91 -30.31 16.13
C GLN A 267 17.10 -30.56 15.19
N LYS A 268 18.12 -29.69 15.24
CA LYS A 268 19.38 -29.86 14.50
C LYS A 268 20.14 -31.11 14.96
N LEU A 269 20.16 -31.40 16.26
CA LEU A 269 20.80 -32.61 16.81
C LEU A 269 20.07 -33.89 16.40
N LYS A 270 18.73 -33.86 16.30
CA LYS A 270 17.92 -34.98 15.80
C LYS A 270 18.08 -35.21 14.28
N GLY A 271 18.64 -34.25 13.55
CA GLY A 271 18.76 -34.32 12.09
C GLY A 271 17.42 -34.20 11.35
N GLU A 272 16.36 -33.78 12.05
CA GLU A 272 15.02 -33.67 11.50
C GLU A 272 14.88 -32.37 10.70
N LYS A 273 14.53 -32.50 9.41
CA LYS A 273 14.32 -31.36 8.49
C LYS A 273 12.87 -30.91 8.40
N ILE A 274 11.95 -31.69 8.98
CA ILE A 274 10.51 -31.42 8.95
C ILE A 274 10.13 -30.91 10.34
N TRP A 275 9.44 -29.78 10.38
CA TRP A 275 8.96 -29.15 11.60
C TRP A 275 7.43 -29.28 11.66
N GLY A 276 6.93 -29.72 12.81
CA GLY A 276 5.49 -29.75 13.09
C GLY A 276 4.96 -28.35 13.37
N LYS A 277 3.67 -28.12 13.09
CA LYS A 277 3.00 -26.84 13.40
C LYS A 277 3.14 -26.43 14.88
N LYS A 278 3.15 -27.41 15.79
CA LYS A 278 3.30 -27.17 17.23
C LYS A 278 4.68 -26.63 17.59
N GLU A 279 5.73 -27.19 16.97
CA GLU A 279 7.12 -26.75 17.17
C GLU A 279 7.33 -25.35 16.61
N LEU A 280 6.71 -25.03 15.47
CA LEU A 280 6.73 -23.68 14.90
C LEU A 280 6.00 -22.66 15.78
N ILE A 281 4.90 -23.04 16.42
CA ILE A 281 4.19 -22.16 17.39
C ILE A 281 5.04 -21.94 18.65
N GLU A 282 5.80 -22.95 19.09
CA GLU A 282 6.69 -22.84 20.24
C GLU A 282 7.95 -22.00 19.93
N LEU A 283 8.37 -21.99 18.67
CA LEU A 283 9.46 -21.15 18.16
C LEU A 283 9.11 -19.65 18.15
N GLY A 284 7.81 -19.31 18.02
CA GLY A 284 7.30 -17.93 17.98
C GLY A 284 6.61 -17.58 16.67
#